data_AF-A0A435H6Q0-F1
#
_entry.id   AF-A0A435H6Q0-F1
#
_cell.length_a   1.000
_cell.length_b   1.000
_cell.length_c   1.000
_cell.angle_alpha   90.00
_cell.angle_beta   90.00
_cell.angle_gamma   90.00
#
_symmetry.space_group_name_H-M   'P 1'
#
loop_
_entity.id
_entity.type
_entity.pdbx_description
1 polymer ?
#
loop_
_entity_poly.entity_id
_entity_poly.type
_entity_poly.pdbx_seq_one_letter_code
_entity_poly.pdbx_strand_id
1 'polypeptide(L)'
;LVPPGNRNAVQPDIPGASSRRTQATNTSFQAKYRKVYALLQNDAELRAKIRKAAAAYGIDPLHIVGAIVGEHTYNVDAYDRLQTYYVKAISYLSSKLSFAYDGEDITDFVQRPEFKKCAGMSDSYDLWECREQVWNRSFRGKSVGGTSFPDDRFGATFFQPYYAGQTFGLGQLNPLTALQISDLVHKVSGLPKLDVGDPNSVYKTIMDPDLTLPYVAATIRKSIDAYKSIAGFDISGNPGLTATLYNVGNPEQRAYALKAENDRRRAAGEPEKLPEENYYGWLVNDKLPELKALF
;
A
#
# COMPACT_ATOMS: atom_id res chain seq x y z
N LEU A 1 -5.31 22.93 0.07
CA LEU A 1 -6.12 21.74 0.43
C LEU A 1 -6.89 21.33 -0.82
N VAL A 2 -6.77 20.07 -1.24
CA VAL A 2 -7.56 19.52 -2.36
C VAL A 2 -9.01 19.35 -1.90
N PRO A 3 -10.02 19.75 -2.72
CA PRO A 3 -11.42 19.58 -2.31
C PRO A 3 -11.78 18.11 -2.09
N PRO A 4 -12.63 17.79 -1.11
CA PRO A 4 -13.06 16.41 -0.84
C PRO A 4 -13.94 15.85 -1.96
N GLY A 5 -14.10 14.53 -1.99
CA GLY A 5 -15.00 13.83 -2.91
C GLY A 5 -14.42 13.63 -4.32
N ASN A 6 -15.18 12.94 -5.17
CA ASN A 6 -14.69 12.48 -6.47
C ASN A 6 -14.44 13.60 -7.47
N ARG A 7 -13.36 13.49 -8.23
CA ARG A 7 -13.12 14.34 -9.42
C ARG A 7 -13.92 13.88 -10.63
N ASN A 8 -14.22 12.59 -10.70
CA ASN A 8 -14.99 11.98 -11.78
C ASN A 8 -16.45 11.73 -11.35
N ALA A 9 -17.41 12.15 -12.17
CA ALA A 9 -18.84 11.93 -11.91
C ALA A 9 -19.23 10.45 -11.97
N VAL A 10 -18.50 9.66 -12.76
CA VAL A 10 -18.68 8.21 -12.91
C VAL A 10 -17.45 7.50 -12.38
N GLN A 11 -17.65 6.31 -11.82
CA GLN A 11 -16.56 5.47 -11.35
C GLN A 11 -15.60 5.14 -12.50
N PRO A 12 -14.28 5.34 -12.31
CA PRO A 12 -13.27 4.88 -13.27
C PRO A 12 -13.33 3.37 -13.47
N ASP A 13 -12.84 2.90 -14.62
CA ASP A 13 -12.86 1.47 -14.97
C ASP A 13 -12.18 0.60 -13.90
N ILE A 14 -12.87 -0.50 -13.57
CA ILE A 14 -12.36 -1.51 -12.65
C ILE A 14 -11.53 -2.52 -13.46
N PRO A 15 -10.26 -2.79 -13.10
CA PRO A 15 -9.43 -3.75 -13.81
C PRO A 15 -10.06 -5.13 -13.91
N GLY A 16 -9.97 -5.76 -15.09
CA GLY A 16 -10.57 -7.08 -15.34
C GLY A 16 -10.05 -8.19 -14.42
N ALA A 17 -8.86 -8.06 -13.83
CA ALA A 17 -8.37 -8.99 -12.81
C ALA A 17 -9.24 -8.98 -11.53
N SER A 18 -9.69 -7.80 -11.10
CA SER A 18 -10.57 -7.64 -9.93
C SER A 18 -11.95 -8.27 -10.19
N SER A 19 -12.48 -8.07 -11.40
CA SER A 19 -13.75 -8.70 -11.84
C SER A 19 -13.63 -10.23 -11.89
N ARG A 20 -12.56 -10.77 -12.47
CA ARG A 20 -12.31 -12.22 -12.53
C ARG A 20 -12.20 -12.85 -11.14
N ARG A 21 -11.47 -12.24 -10.21
CA ARG A 21 -11.38 -12.73 -8.82
C ARG A 21 -12.74 -12.77 -8.13
N THR A 22 -13.51 -11.70 -8.28
CA THR A 22 -14.85 -11.57 -7.67
C THR A 22 -15.84 -12.60 -8.24
N GLN A 23 -15.76 -12.88 -9.54
CA GLN A 23 -16.52 -13.96 -10.17
C GLN A 23 -16.07 -15.34 -9.71
N ALA A 24 -14.77 -15.58 -9.55
CA ALA A 24 -14.23 -16.86 -9.07
C ALA A 24 -14.70 -17.22 -7.63
N THR A 25 -15.03 -16.21 -6.82
CA THR A 25 -15.61 -16.37 -5.47
C THR A 25 -17.14 -16.30 -5.45
N ASN A 26 -17.82 -16.34 -6.60
CA ASN A 26 -19.28 -16.26 -6.74
C ASN A 26 -19.92 -15.12 -5.94
N THR A 27 -19.31 -13.93 -5.97
CA THR A 27 -19.78 -12.75 -5.22
C THR A 27 -19.85 -11.51 -6.12
N SER A 28 -20.19 -10.35 -5.55
CA SER A 28 -20.20 -9.05 -6.23
C SER A 28 -19.42 -8.01 -5.42
N PHE A 29 -18.95 -6.94 -6.06
CA PHE A 29 -18.29 -5.84 -5.35
C PHE A 29 -19.18 -5.25 -4.26
N GLN A 30 -20.49 -5.12 -4.51
CA GLN A 30 -21.43 -4.62 -3.51
C GLN A 30 -21.54 -5.57 -2.31
N ALA A 31 -21.59 -6.88 -2.53
CA ALA A 31 -21.61 -7.85 -1.44
C ALA A 31 -20.31 -7.81 -0.61
N LYS A 32 -19.16 -7.68 -1.29
CA LYS A 32 -17.85 -7.54 -0.64
C LYS A 32 -17.74 -6.26 0.19
N TYR A 33 -18.18 -5.12 -0.35
CA TYR A 33 -18.29 -3.86 0.39
C TYR A 33 -19.14 -4.02 1.64
N ARG A 34 -20.35 -4.60 1.51
CA ARG A 34 -21.24 -4.82 2.65
C ARG A 34 -20.61 -5.72 3.71
N LYS A 35 -19.82 -6.71 3.31
CA LYS A 35 -19.10 -7.60 4.23
C LYS A 35 -18.03 -6.85 5.05
N VAL A 36 -17.15 -6.08 4.40
CA VAL A 36 -16.13 -5.30 5.13
C VAL A 36 -16.75 -4.17 5.96
N TYR A 37 -17.83 -3.55 5.48
CA TYR A 37 -18.61 -2.58 6.25
C TYR A 37 -19.19 -3.22 7.52
N ALA A 38 -19.81 -4.40 7.42
CA ALA A 38 -20.37 -5.10 8.57
C ALA A 38 -19.30 -5.51 9.59
N LEU A 39 -18.10 -5.92 9.14
CA LEU A 39 -16.96 -6.16 10.03
C LEU A 39 -16.63 -4.90 10.84
N LEU A 40 -16.48 -3.75 10.18
CA LEU A 40 -16.17 -2.48 10.85
C LEU A 40 -17.29 -2.02 11.78
N GLN A 41 -18.55 -2.22 11.38
CA GLN A 41 -19.72 -1.83 12.16
C GLN A 41 -19.81 -2.64 13.47
N ASN A 42 -19.59 -3.95 13.38
CA ASN A 42 -19.81 -4.87 14.50
C ASN A 42 -18.59 -5.02 15.42
N ASP A 43 -17.39 -4.62 14.97
CA ASP A 43 -16.16 -4.73 15.74
C ASP A 43 -15.72 -3.36 16.31
N ALA A 44 -16.22 -3.02 17.49
CA ALA A 44 -15.87 -1.78 18.19
C ALA A 44 -14.39 -1.72 18.61
N GLU A 45 -13.77 -2.87 18.90
CA GLU A 45 -12.35 -2.95 19.28
C GLU A 45 -11.47 -2.61 18.07
N LEU A 46 -11.79 -3.18 16.90
CA LEU A 46 -11.11 -2.84 15.65
C LEU A 46 -11.22 -1.34 15.35
N ARG A 47 -12.41 -0.74 15.48
CA ARG A 47 -12.57 0.72 15.29
C ARG A 47 -11.71 1.52 16.27
N ALA A 48 -11.63 1.11 17.54
CA ALA A 48 -10.78 1.75 18.52
C ALA A 48 -9.29 1.66 18.15
N LYS A 49 -8.82 0.48 17.67
CA LYS A 49 -7.45 0.28 17.18
C LYS A 49 -7.14 1.15 15.96
N ILE A 50 -8.08 1.26 15.00
CA ILE A 50 -7.95 2.15 13.84
C ILE A 50 -7.81 3.61 14.28
N ARG A 51 -8.68 4.10 15.19
CA ARG A 51 -8.58 5.48 15.71
C ARG A 51 -7.24 5.73 16.41
N LYS A 52 -6.79 4.79 17.23
CA LYS A 52 -5.50 4.89 17.94
C LYS A 52 -4.34 4.99 16.96
N ALA A 53 -4.31 4.12 15.95
CA ALA A 53 -3.30 4.17 14.90
C ALA A 53 -3.38 5.51 14.14
N ALA A 54 -4.56 5.91 13.66
CA ALA A 54 -4.74 7.16 12.93
C ALA A 54 -4.26 8.39 13.72
N ALA A 55 -4.61 8.46 15.01
CA ALA A 55 -4.19 9.54 15.90
C ALA A 55 -2.66 9.61 16.06
N ALA A 56 -1.99 8.46 16.20
CA ALA A 56 -0.52 8.42 16.35
C ALA A 56 0.21 8.99 15.12
N TYR A 57 -0.37 8.87 13.93
CA TYR A 57 0.19 9.39 12.67
C TYR A 57 -0.40 10.74 12.23
N GLY A 58 -1.28 11.34 13.04
CA GLY A 58 -1.90 12.62 12.72
C GLY A 58 -2.74 12.60 11.44
N ILE A 59 -3.51 11.53 11.23
CA ILE A 59 -4.42 11.37 10.09
C ILE A 59 -5.85 11.08 10.57
N ASP A 60 -6.85 11.41 9.76
CA ASP A 60 -8.24 11.00 10.01
C ASP A 60 -8.37 9.46 9.87
N PRO A 61 -9.04 8.74 10.81
CA PRO A 61 -9.23 7.29 10.72
C PRO A 61 -9.89 6.84 9.42
N LEU A 62 -10.67 7.69 8.76
CA LEU A 62 -11.29 7.39 7.47
C LEU A 62 -10.28 7.11 6.36
N HIS A 63 -9.04 7.59 6.46
CA HIS A 63 -8.00 7.20 5.50
C HIS A 63 -7.61 5.72 5.63
N ILE A 64 -7.44 5.22 6.87
CA ILE A 64 -7.15 3.80 7.14
C ILE A 64 -8.34 2.95 6.71
N VAL A 65 -9.57 3.39 7.06
CA VAL A 65 -10.81 2.71 6.66
C VAL A 65 -10.94 2.66 5.14
N GLY A 66 -10.63 3.76 4.44
CA GLY A 66 -10.68 3.83 2.99
C GLY A 66 -9.75 2.82 2.33
N ALA A 67 -8.52 2.67 2.83
CA ALA A 67 -7.58 1.66 2.35
C ALA A 67 -8.13 0.23 2.55
N ILE A 68 -8.60 -0.11 3.76
CA ILE A 68 -9.17 -1.42 4.07
C ILE A 68 -10.40 -1.71 3.19
N VAL A 69 -11.33 -0.76 3.09
CA VAL A 69 -12.57 -0.93 2.32
C VAL A 69 -12.28 -1.10 0.84
N GLY A 70 -11.39 -0.32 0.25
CA GLY A 70 -10.99 -0.47 -1.15
C GLY A 70 -10.41 -1.86 -1.42
N GLU A 71 -9.46 -2.29 -0.59
CA GLU A 71 -8.79 -3.59 -0.75
C GLU A 71 -9.75 -4.78 -0.61
N HIS A 72 -10.60 -4.75 0.41
CA HIS A 72 -11.59 -5.81 0.64
C HIS A 72 -12.81 -5.75 -0.28
N THR A 73 -12.99 -4.67 -1.04
CA THR A 73 -14.03 -4.62 -2.07
C THR A 73 -13.53 -5.18 -3.39
N TYR A 74 -12.32 -4.81 -3.82
CA TYR A 74 -11.87 -5.11 -5.18
C TYR A 74 -10.81 -6.21 -5.30
N ASN A 75 -10.03 -6.48 -4.26
CA ASN A 75 -8.93 -7.44 -4.35
C ASN A 75 -9.22 -8.75 -3.61
N VAL A 76 -9.61 -8.66 -2.34
CA VAL A 76 -9.77 -9.82 -1.45
C VAL A 76 -11.11 -9.77 -0.74
N ASP A 77 -11.58 -10.88 -0.17
CA ASP A 77 -12.76 -10.88 0.70
C ASP A 77 -12.36 -10.59 2.15
N ALA A 78 -13.19 -9.86 2.89
CA ALA A 78 -13.01 -9.70 4.33
C ALA A 78 -13.38 -11.00 5.05
N TYR A 79 -12.62 -11.33 6.11
CA TYR A 79 -13.08 -12.29 7.12
C TYR A 79 -14.13 -11.64 8.02
N ASP A 80 -15.01 -12.48 8.58
CA ASP A 80 -16.10 -12.02 9.44
C ASP A 80 -15.60 -11.53 10.80
N ARG A 81 -14.36 -11.87 11.18
CA ARG A 81 -13.79 -11.61 12.50
C ARG A 81 -12.30 -11.32 12.43
N LEU A 82 -11.82 -10.45 13.32
CA LEU A 82 -10.39 -10.13 13.46
C LEU A 82 -9.56 -11.36 13.86
N GLN A 83 -10.14 -12.26 14.67
CA GLN A 83 -9.53 -13.51 15.15
C GLN A 83 -9.03 -14.40 14.00
N THR A 84 -9.75 -14.43 12.87
CA THR A 84 -9.34 -15.24 11.71
C THR A 84 -8.04 -14.75 11.10
N TYR A 85 -7.77 -13.44 11.14
CA TYR A 85 -6.49 -12.88 10.67
C TYR A 85 -5.33 -13.32 11.56
N TYR A 86 -5.50 -13.31 12.90
CA TYR A 86 -4.46 -13.79 13.82
C TYR A 86 -4.14 -15.28 13.61
N VAL A 87 -5.16 -16.13 13.44
CA VAL A 87 -4.95 -17.56 13.18
C VAL A 87 -4.14 -17.78 11.89
N LYS A 88 -4.46 -17.02 10.83
CA LYS A 88 -3.67 -17.05 9.60
C LYS A 88 -2.24 -16.53 9.80
N ALA A 89 -2.04 -15.49 10.59
CA ALA A 89 -0.68 -14.99 10.88
C ALA A 89 0.18 -16.09 11.55
N ILE A 90 -0.39 -16.80 12.53
CA ILE A 90 0.32 -17.87 13.26
C ILE A 90 0.73 -19.02 12.33
N SER A 91 -0.09 -19.39 11.34
CA SER A 91 0.24 -20.49 10.43
C SER A 91 1.47 -20.23 9.55
N TYR A 92 1.84 -18.96 9.35
CA TYR A 92 3.03 -18.60 8.59
C TYR A 92 4.30 -18.61 9.45
N LEU A 93 4.19 -18.46 10.78
CA LEU A 93 5.34 -18.47 11.69
C LEU A 93 6.07 -19.82 11.74
N SER A 94 5.39 -20.92 11.40
CA SER A 94 5.99 -22.25 11.32
C SER A 94 6.70 -22.53 9.99
N SER A 95 6.64 -21.61 9.02
CA SER A 95 7.23 -21.79 7.71
C SER A 95 8.63 -21.16 7.61
N LYS A 96 9.53 -21.79 6.85
CA LYS A 96 10.83 -21.18 6.52
C LYS A 96 10.65 -20.26 5.31
N LEU A 97 10.46 -18.97 5.58
CA LEU A 97 10.32 -17.95 4.54
C LEU A 97 11.69 -17.45 4.09
N SER A 98 11.84 -17.19 2.79
CA SER A 98 13.01 -16.57 2.17
C SER A 98 12.53 -15.53 1.17
N PHE A 99 13.23 -14.40 1.09
CA PHE A 99 13.03 -13.41 0.04
C PHE A 99 14.07 -13.62 -1.04
N ALA A 100 13.70 -14.30 -2.11
CA ALA A 100 14.62 -14.72 -3.16
C ALA A 100 13.93 -14.78 -4.52
N TYR A 101 14.72 -14.69 -5.58
CA TYR A 101 14.29 -14.96 -6.96
C TYR A 101 15.27 -15.93 -7.61
N ASP A 102 14.76 -17.02 -8.19
CA ASP A 102 15.56 -18.06 -8.85
C ASP A 102 16.73 -18.59 -7.98
N GLY A 103 16.48 -18.69 -6.67
CA GLY A 103 17.47 -19.15 -5.68
C GLY A 103 18.47 -18.09 -5.20
N GLU A 104 18.47 -16.87 -5.77
CA GLU A 104 19.28 -15.75 -5.30
C GLU A 104 18.54 -14.98 -4.21
N ASP A 105 19.12 -14.91 -3.00
CA ASP A 105 18.57 -14.14 -1.89
C ASP A 105 18.63 -12.63 -2.19
N ILE A 106 17.61 -11.89 -1.73
CA ILE A 106 17.53 -10.46 -1.96
C ILE A 106 18.71 -9.70 -1.34
N THR A 107 19.26 -10.18 -0.22
CA THR A 107 20.39 -9.54 0.46
C THR A 107 21.66 -9.60 -0.37
N ASP A 108 21.83 -10.65 -1.17
CA ASP A 108 22.91 -10.82 -2.14
C ASP A 108 22.63 -10.02 -3.42
N PHE A 109 21.39 -10.12 -3.94
CA PHE A 109 21.00 -9.45 -5.18
C PHE A 109 21.24 -7.93 -5.14
N VAL A 110 20.93 -7.29 -4.01
CA VAL A 110 21.09 -5.83 -3.87
C VAL A 110 22.54 -5.37 -3.65
N GLN A 111 23.52 -6.29 -3.62
CA GLN A 111 24.96 -5.96 -3.60
C GLN A 111 25.53 -5.70 -4.99
N ARG A 112 24.77 -5.96 -6.06
CA ARG A 112 25.25 -5.79 -7.44
C ARG A 112 25.62 -4.33 -7.74
N PRO A 113 26.59 -4.08 -8.66
CA PRO A 113 27.08 -2.73 -8.94
C PRO A 113 26.00 -1.71 -9.33
N GLU A 114 24.92 -2.14 -9.96
CA GLU A 114 23.77 -1.32 -10.35
C GLU A 114 23.11 -0.64 -9.14
N PHE A 115 23.18 -1.26 -7.96
CA PHE A 115 22.62 -0.74 -6.70
C PHE A 115 23.58 0.19 -5.95
N LYS A 116 24.83 0.39 -6.43
CA LYS A 116 25.85 1.18 -5.73
C LYS A 116 25.37 2.59 -5.36
N LYS A 117 24.51 3.21 -6.16
CA LYS A 117 23.97 4.55 -5.87
C LYS A 117 22.99 4.59 -4.69
N CYS A 118 22.43 3.45 -4.32
CA CYS A 118 21.57 3.31 -3.15
C CYS A 118 22.40 3.05 -1.88
N ALA A 119 23.68 2.69 -2.02
CA ALA A 119 24.58 2.47 -0.90
C ALA A 119 24.81 3.79 -0.16
N GLY A 120 24.46 3.83 1.13
CA GLY A 120 24.56 5.01 2.00
C GLY A 120 23.23 5.67 2.34
N MET A 121 22.11 5.27 1.73
CA MET A 121 20.79 5.69 2.18
C MET A 121 20.46 4.99 3.51
N SER A 122 20.28 5.77 4.57
CA SER A 122 19.99 5.27 5.92
C SER A 122 18.50 5.18 6.23
N ASP A 123 17.67 6.01 5.58
CA ASP A 123 16.22 5.95 5.71
C ASP A 123 15.68 4.76 4.92
N SER A 124 14.87 3.93 5.58
CA SER A 124 14.33 2.71 5.00
C SER A 124 13.48 2.96 3.74
N TYR A 125 12.76 4.07 3.68
CA TYR A 125 11.91 4.38 2.53
C TYR A 125 12.79 4.73 1.33
N ASP A 126 13.72 5.67 1.50
CA ASP A 126 14.61 6.13 0.43
C ASP A 126 15.47 4.98 -0.12
N LEU A 127 15.99 4.13 0.77
CA LEU A 127 16.79 2.97 0.40
C LEU A 127 16.02 1.99 -0.49
N TRP A 128 14.83 1.58 -0.06
CA TRP A 128 14.03 0.58 -0.78
C TRP A 128 13.39 1.15 -2.04
N GLU A 129 12.98 2.42 -2.04
CA GLU A 129 12.55 3.14 -3.25
C GLU A 129 13.70 3.21 -4.28
N CYS A 130 14.92 3.57 -3.86
CA CYS A 130 16.07 3.60 -4.76
C CYS A 130 16.33 2.22 -5.40
N ARG A 131 16.27 1.15 -4.60
CA ARG A 131 16.42 -0.23 -5.07
C ARG A 131 15.32 -0.62 -6.06
N GLU A 132 14.06 -0.32 -5.77
CA GLU A 132 12.96 -0.59 -6.69
C GLU A 132 13.14 0.17 -8.02
N GLN A 133 13.59 1.43 -7.97
CA GLN A 133 13.86 2.16 -9.20
C GLN A 133 15.07 1.61 -9.97
N VAL A 134 16.09 1.07 -9.30
CA VAL A 134 17.18 0.35 -9.97
C VAL A 134 16.65 -0.91 -10.63
N TRP A 135 15.84 -1.70 -9.93
CA TRP A 135 15.15 -2.87 -10.50
C TRP A 135 14.39 -2.51 -11.78
N ASN A 136 13.50 -1.52 -11.71
CA ASN A 136 12.67 -1.11 -12.85
C ASN A 136 13.49 -0.61 -14.04
N ARG A 137 14.64 0.04 -13.81
CA ARG A 137 15.47 0.59 -14.89
C ARG A 137 16.43 -0.43 -15.48
N SER A 138 17.02 -1.28 -14.66
CA SER A 138 18.18 -2.10 -15.06
C SER A 138 17.84 -3.58 -15.24
N PHE A 139 16.87 -4.11 -14.51
CA PHE A 139 16.64 -5.56 -14.43
C PHE A 139 15.28 -5.98 -15.01
N ARG A 140 14.19 -5.31 -14.64
CA ARG A 140 12.83 -5.70 -15.04
C ARG A 140 12.70 -5.92 -16.56
N GLY A 141 12.34 -7.15 -16.95
CA GLY A 141 12.16 -7.55 -18.34
C GLY A 141 13.44 -7.58 -19.18
N LYS A 142 14.62 -7.59 -18.55
CA LYS A 142 15.93 -7.51 -19.22
C LYS A 142 16.80 -8.71 -18.85
N SER A 143 17.85 -8.92 -19.64
CA SER A 143 18.93 -9.86 -19.30
C SER A 143 20.17 -9.08 -18.85
N VAL A 144 20.70 -9.42 -17.67
CA VAL A 144 21.88 -8.77 -17.09
C VAL A 144 22.84 -9.86 -16.62
N GLY A 145 24.08 -9.81 -17.10
CA GLY A 145 25.11 -10.80 -16.73
C GLY A 145 24.76 -12.24 -17.13
N GLY A 146 23.95 -12.44 -18.18
CA GLY A 146 23.52 -13.77 -18.63
C GLY A 146 22.25 -14.31 -17.95
N THR A 147 21.74 -13.65 -16.92
CA THR A 147 20.48 -13.99 -16.25
C THR A 147 19.34 -13.14 -16.81
N SER A 148 18.22 -13.76 -17.18
CA SER A 148 17.00 -13.07 -17.62
C SER A 148 16.07 -12.83 -16.44
N PHE A 149 15.54 -11.61 -16.32
CA PHE A 149 14.64 -11.21 -15.25
C PHE A 149 13.21 -10.99 -15.78
N PRO A 150 12.19 -11.27 -14.96
CA PRO A 150 10.80 -11.14 -15.37
C PRO A 150 10.42 -9.67 -15.58
N ASP A 151 9.46 -9.42 -16.46
CA ASP A 151 8.79 -8.12 -16.54
C ASP A 151 7.74 -7.98 -15.42
N ASP A 152 8.19 -8.00 -14.18
CA ASP A 152 7.34 -7.88 -12.98
C ASP A 152 7.92 -6.87 -11.97
N ARG A 153 7.10 -6.50 -10.99
CA ARG A 153 7.46 -5.55 -9.92
C ARG A 153 8.49 -6.17 -8.98
N PHE A 154 9.39 -5.34 -8.46
CA PHE A 154 10.46 -5.78 -7.54
C PHE A 154 9.92 -6.53 -6.32
N GLY A 155 8.91 -5.95 -5.67
CA GLY A 155 8.18 -6.58 -4.57
C GLY A 155 7.57 -7.94 -4.95
N ALA A 156 7.10 -8.08 -6.19
CA ALA A 156 6.49 -9.33 -6.64
C ALA A 156 7.52 -10.42 -6.97
N THR A 157 8.69 -10.01 -7.48
CA THR A 157 9.76 -10.92 -7.86
C THR A 157 10.50 -11.51 -6.66
N PHE A 158 10.81 -10.71 -5.64
CA PHE A 158 11.67 -11.15 -4.53
C PHE A 158 10.95 -11.39 -3.20
N PHE A 159 9.82 -10.74 -2.96
CA PHE A 159 9.23 -10.69 -1.61
C PHE A 159 8.01 -11.61 -1.45
N GLN A 160 7.88 -12.62 -2.30
CA GLN A 160 6.67 -13.45 -2.36
C GLN A 160 7.04 -14.94 -2.49
N PRO A 161 7.28 -15.61 -1.35
CA PRO A 161 7.79 -16.98 -1.31
C PRO A 161 6.76 -18.04 -1.73
N TYR A 162 5.49 -17.68 -1.91
CA TYR A 162 4.43 -18.63 -2.29
C TYR A 162 3.75 -18.29 -3.61
N TYR A 163 3.28 -17.05 -3.78
CA TYR A 163 2.58 -16.62 -4.99
C TYR A 163 2.83 -15.14 -5.30
N ALA A 164 3.12 -14.86 -6.57
CA ALA A 164 3.27 -13.51 -7.08
C ALA A 164 1.98 -12.67 -6.87
N GLY A 165 2.12 -11.41 -6.48
CA GLY A 165 1.06 -10.42 -6.22
C GLY A 165 0.39 -10.44 -4.83
N GLN A 166 0.78 -11.28 -3.87
CA GLN A 166 0.08 -11.36 -2.58
C GLN A 166 0.34 -10.19 -1.61
N THR A 167 -0.76 -9.78 -0.98
CA THR A 167 -0.87 -8.83 0.13
C THR A 167 -1.53 -9.52 1.32
N PHE A 168 -1.23 -9.09 2.55
CA PHE A 168 -1.62 -9.85 3.74
C PHE A 168 -2.24 -8.99 4.85
N GLY A 169 -2.93 -9.68 5.77
CA GLY A 169 -3.59 -9.06 6.92
C GLY A 169 -4.79 -8.19 6.54
N LEU A 170 -5.36 -7.51 7.54
CA LEU A 170 -6.50 -6.61 7.33
C LEU A 170 -6.13 -5.40 6.46
N GLY A 171 -4.88 -4.95 6.53
CA GLY A 171 -4.38 -3.84 5.72
C GLY A 171 -4.05 -4.23 4.27
N GLN A 172 -3.94 -5.52 3.95
CA GLN A 172 -3.45 -5.98 2.65
C GLN A 172 -2.11 -5.31 2.28
N LEU A 173 -1.16 -5.32 3.22
CA LEU A 173 0.20 -4.82 2.97
C LEU A 173 1.07 -5.90 2.32
N ASN A 174 2.02 -5.46 1.48
CA ASN A 174 3.09 -6.31 0.96
C ASN A 174 4.39 -6.11 1.77
N PRO A 175 5.30 -7.09 1.78
CA PRO A 175 6.53 -7.01 2.57
C PRO A 175 7.45 -5.84 2.21
N LEU A 176 7.60 -5.51 0.92
CA LEU A 176 8.45 -4.40 0.48
C LEU A 176 7.94 -3.06 1.01
N THR A 177 6.63 -2.82 0.95
CA THR A 177 6.04 -1.62 1.55
C THR A 177 6.28 -1.58 3.05
N ALA A 178 6.16 -2.70 3.76
CA ALA A 178 6.42 -2.73 5.19
C ALA A 178 7.90 -2.40 5.52
N LEU A 179 8.83 -2.93 4.75
CA LEU A 179 10.26 -2.60 4.85
C LEU A 179 10.52 -1.11 4.56
N GLN A 180 9.89 -0.55 3.52
CA GLN A 180 10.00 0.88 3.18
C GLN A 180 9.61 1.78 4.35
N ILE A 181 8.47 1.53 4.99
CA ILE A 181 7.95 2.45 6.01
C ILE A 181 8.42 2.12 7.44
N SER A 182 9.29 1.12 7.61
CA SER A 182 9.67 0.58 8.91
C SER A 182 10.31 1.62 9.83
N ASP A 183 11.17 2.50 9.32
CA ASP A 183 11.78 3.55 10.13
C ASP A 183 10.76 4.55 10.69
N LEU A 184 9.76 4.92 9.88
CA LEU A 184 8.68 5.78 10.32
C LEU A 184 7.83 5.11 11.40
N VAL A 185 7.52 3.82 11.24
CA VAL A 185 6.76 3.07 12.25
C VAL A 185 7.54 2.88 13.53
N HIS A 186 8.84 2.58 13.44
CA HIS A 186 9.71 2.50 14.61
C HIS A 186 9.71 3.83 15.37
N LYS A 187 9.87 4.94 14.66
CA LYS A 187 9.87 6.29 15.25
C LYS A 187 8.56 6.67 15.93
N VAL A 188 7.41 6.35 15.31
CA VAL A 188 6.09 6.82 15.77
C VAL A 188 5.44 5.84 16.75
N SER A 189 5.56 4.53 16.49
CA SER A 189 4.87 3.47 17.24
C SER A 189 5.79 2.60 18.10
N GLY A 190 7.12 2.77 18.01
CA GLY A 190 8.07 2.03 18.82
C GLY A 190 8.23 0.54 18.45
N LEU A 191 7.65 0.09 17.33
CA LEU A 191 7.82 -1.28 16.88
C LEU A 191 9.26 -1.51 16.40
N PRO A 192 9.81 -2.73 16.51
CA PRO A 192 11.13 -3.04 15.99
C PRO A 192 11.25 -2.72 14.50
N LYS A 193 12.43 -2.24 14.09
CA LYS A 193 12.74 -2.09 12.66
C LYS A 193 12.74 -3.47 12.01
N LEU A 194 12.18 -3.54 10.81
CA LEU A 194 12.15 -4.74 10.01
C LEU A 194 13.47 -4.91 9.27
N ASP A 195 13.95 -6.16 9.24
CA ASP A 195 15.12 -6.56 8.47
C ASP A 195 14.66 -7.48 7.35
N VAL A 196 15.21 -7.25 6.15
CA VAL A 196 14.98 -8.12 5.01
C VAL A 196 15.62 -9.51 5.20
N GLY A 197 16.67 -9.60 6.02
CA GLY A 197 17.26 -10.88 6.44
C GLY A 197 16.39 -11.71 7.39
N ASP A 198 15.27 -11.15 7.89
CA ASP A 198 14.28 -11.87 8.69
C ASP A 198 12.87 -11.81 8.06
N PRO A 199 12.62 -12.60 7.00
CA PRO A 199 11.31 -12.63 6.35
C PRO A 199 10.17 -13.00 7.29
N ASN A 200 10.41 -13.86 8.30
CA ASN A 200 9.38 -14.29 9.23
C ASN A 200 8.84 -13.12 10.07
N SER A 201 9.72 -12.25 10.57
CA SER A 201 9.31 -11.05 11.29
C SER A 201 8.54 -10.07 10.40
N VAL A 202 8.94 -9.90 9.14
CA VAL A 202 8.21 -9.08 8.17
C VAL A 202 6.81 -9.64 7.93
N TYR A 203 6.69 -10.94 7.67
CA TYR A 203 5.40 -11.60 7.45
C TYR A 203 4.48 -11.55 8.66
N LYS A 204 5.03 -11.82 9.85
CA LYS A 204 4.29 -11.67 11.11
C LYS A 204 3.68 -10.27 11.22
N THR A 205 4.48 -9.25 10.94
CA THR A 205 4.09 -7.84 11.07
C THR A 205 2.97 -7.45 10.12
N ILE A 206 3.03 -7.84 8.85
CA ILE A 206 2.00 -7.48 7.88
C ILE A 206 0.70 -8.28 8.06
N MET A 207 0.78 -9.48 8.65
CA MET A 207 -0.36 -10.38 8.86
C MET A 207 -1.12 -10.11 10.15
N ASP A 208 -0.42 -9.81 11.24
CA ASP A 208 -1.01 -9.57 12.56
C ASP A 208 -1.74 -8.21 12.58
N PRO A 209 -3.06 -8.18 12.85
CA PRO A 209 -3.83 -6.93 12.88
C PRO A 209 -3.30 -5.84 13.84
N ASP A 210 -2.71 -6.22 14.97
CA ASP A 210 -2.19 -5.24 15.94
C ASP A 210 -0.87 -4.63 15.46
N LEU A 211 -0.08 -5.39 14.70
CA LEU A 211 1.18 -4.92 14.13
C LEU A 211 0.99 -4.19 12.80
N THR A 212 0.00 -4.59 11.98
CA THR A 212 -0.18 -4.09 10.61
C THR A 212 -0.81 -2.68 10.56
N LEU A 213 -1.70 -2.32 11.49
CA LEU A 213 -2.40 -1.03 11.46
C LEU A 213 -1.46 0.21 11.52
N PRO A 214 -0.41 0.24 12.37
CA PRO A 214 0.62 1.28 12.29
C PRO A 214 1.27 1.40 10.91
N TYR A 215 1.50 0.29 10.22
CA TYR A 215 2.11 0.28 8.89
C TYR A 215 1.16 0.85 7.82
N VAL A 216 -0.14 0.54 7.92
CA VAL A 216 -1.17 1.15 7.07
C VAL A 216 -1.21 2.67 7.27
N ALA A 217 -1.25 3.11 8.52
CA ALA A 217 -1.28 4.53 8.88
C ALA A 217 -0.02 5.27 8.41
N ALA A 218 1.16 4.69 8.58
CA ALA A 218 2.43 5.22 8.12
C ALA A 218 2.47 5.38 6.59
N THR A 219 1.99 4.39 5.85
CA THR A 219 1.93 4.42 4.37
C THR A 219 1.03 5.55 3.86
N ILE A 220 -0.12 5.73 4.52
CA ILE A 220 -1.06 6.83 4.21
C ILE A 220 -0.42 8.18 4.55
N ARG A 221 0.18 8.32 5.73
CA ARG A 221 0.88 9.53 6.16
C ARG A 221 1.95 9.93 5.14
N LYS A 222 2.78 8.98 4.72
CA LYS A 222 3.80 9.18 3.68
C LYS A 222 3.20 9.68 2.37
N SER A 223 2.04 9.15 1.97
CA SER A 223 1.33 9.60 0.77
C SER A 223 0.86 11.06 0.88
N ILE A 224 0.29 11.44 2.02
CA ILE A 224 -0.14 12.83 2.28
C ILE A 224 1.08 13.77 2.29
N ASP A 225 2.17 13.39 2.95
CA ASP A 225 3.41 14.18 3.01
C ASP A 225 4.05 14.37 1.64
N ALA A 226 4.15 13.30 0.86
CA ALA A 226 4.72 13.34 -0.48
C ALA A 226 3.94 14.31 -1.38
N TYR A 227 2.62 14.21 -1.42
CA TYR A 227 1.80 15.10 -2.26
C TYR A 227 1.86 16.55 -1.78
N LYS A 228 1.88 16.79 -0.47
CA LYS A 228 1.98 18.13 0.10
C LYS A 228 3.33 18.79 -0.21
N SER A 229 4.43 18.06 0.01
CA SER A 229 5.80 18.59 -0.10
C SER A 229 6.33 18.65 -1.53
N ILE A 230 6.02 17.65 -2.36
CA ILE A 230 6.54 17.54 -3.72
C ILE A 230 5.60 18.21 -4.72
N ALA A 231 4.31 17.87 -4.68
CA ALA A 231 3.34 18.33 -5.67
C ALA A 231 2.58 19.60 -5.25
N GLY A 232 2.73 20.06 -4.00
CA GLY A 232 2.02 21.23 -3.47
C GLY A 232 0.54 20.99 -3.15
N PHE A 233 0.09 19.73 -3.12
CA PHE A 233 -1.30 19.37 -2.86
C PHE A 233 -1.47 18.72 -1.49
N ASP A 234 -2.13 19.43 -0.58
CA ASP A 234 -2.58 18.83 0.68
C ASP A 234 -3.82 17.96 0.43
N ILE A 235 -3.64 16.64 0.48
CA ILE A 235 -4.69 15.63 0.25
C ILE A 235 -5.27 15.06 1.56
N SER A 236 -4.93 15.64 2.72
CA SER A 236 -5.39 15.16 4.04
C SER A 236 -6.90 15.26 4.26
N GLY A 237 -7.62 15.99 3.41
CA GLY A 237 -9.09 16.08 3.46
C GLY A 237 -9.83 15.07 2.58
N ASN A 238 -9.13 14.19 1.84
CA ASN A 238 -9.74 13.31 0.84
C ASN A 238 -9.24 11.85 1.01
N PRO A 239 -9.98 11.02 1.78
CA PRO A 239 -9.69 9.60 1.94
C PRO A 239 -9.68 8.80 0.63
N GLY A 240 -10.45 9.21 -0.38
CA GLY A 240 -10.42 8.58 -1.69
C GLY A 240 -9.06 8.69 -2.36
N LEU A 241 -8.44 9.88 -2.35
CA LEU A 241 -7.10 10.06 -2.91
C LEU A 241 -6.04 9.23 -2.19
N THR A 242 -6.09 9.17 -0.85
CA THR A 242 -5.16 8.32 -0.12
C THR A 242 -5.40 6.83 -0.34
N ALA A 243 -6.66 6.39 -0.50
CA ALA A 243 -6.99 5.01 -0.84
C ALA A 243 -6.51 4.63 -2.25
N THR A 244 -6.60 5.56 -3.20
CA THR A 244 -5.97 5.42 -4.51
C THR A 244 -4.47 5.19 -4.37
N LEU A 245 -3.75 6.07 -3.65
CA LEU A 245 -2.30 5.96 -3.48
C LEU A 245 -1.87 4.70 -2.73
N TYR A 246 -2.67 4.28 -1.75
CA TYR A 246 -2.46 3.02 -1.04
C TYR A 246 -2.55 1.82 -1.99
N ASN A 247 -3.52 1.83 -2.90
CA ASN A 247 -3.70 0.77 -3.90
C ASN A 247 -2.61 0.75 -4.97
N VAL A 248 -2.20 1.92 -5.46
CA VAL A 248 -1.31 2.02 -6.62
C VAL A 248 0.18 2.16 -6.28
N GLY A 249 0.50 2.40 -5.00
CA GLY A 249 1.87 2.56 -4.49
C GLY A 249 2.63 3.77 -5.03
N ASN A 250 3.90 3.87 -4.64
CA ASN A 250 4.91 4.82 -5.08
C ASN A 250 4.45 6.29 -5.06
N PRO A 251 4.01 6.81 -3.89
CA PRO A 251 3.41 8.13 -3.79
C PRO A 251 4.37 9.26 -4.17
N GLU A 252 5.67 9.16 -3.87
CA GLU A 252 6.64 10.20 -4.24
C GLU A 252 6.85 10.29 -5.75
N GLN A 253 7.05 9.16 -6.43
CA GLN A 253 7.18 9.15 -7.89
C GLN A 253 5.96 9.78 -8.56
N ARG A 254 4.76 9.47 -8.06
CA ARG A 254 3.50 10.04 -8.57
C ARG A 254 3.39 11.54 -8.27
N ALA A 255 3.81 11.98 -7.09
CA ALA A 255 3.84 13.38 -6.73
C ALA A 255 4.82 14.17 -7.62
N TYR A 256 6.01 13.64 -7.90
CA TYR A 256 6.96 14.25 -8.85
C TYR A 256 6.39 14.32 -10.27
N ALA A 257 5.71 13.26 -10.73
CA ALA A 257 5.07 13.26 -12.04
C ALA A 257 3.96 14.33 -12.14
N LEU A 258 3.13 14.46 -11.11
CA LEU A 258 2.09 15.49 -11.04
C LEU A 258 2.71 16.90 -11.00
N LYS A 259 3.77 17.09 -10.22
CA LYS A 259 4.50 18.37 -10.18
C LYS A 259 5.03 18.76 -11.56
N ALA A 260 5.71 17.83 -12.24
CA ALA A 260 6.29 18.07 -13.56
C ALA A 260 5.22 18.35 -14.64
N GLU A 261 4.06 17.70 -14.55
CA GLU A 261 2.90 18.02 -15.39
C GLU A 261 2.38 19.44 -15.12
N ASN A 262 2.21 19.82 -13.86
CA ASN A 262 1.70 21.15 -13.51
C ASN A 262 2.69 22.28 -13.79
N ASP A 263 3.99 22.03 -13.67
CA ASP A 263 5.02 22.97 -14.12
C ASP A 263 4.87 23.26 -15.63
N ARG A 264 4.63 22.22 -16.45
CA ARG A 264 4.38 22.38 -17.90
C ARG A 264 3.07 23.12 -18.18
N ARG A 265 1.98 22.77 -17.48
CA ARG A 265 0.67 23.43 -17.62
C ARG A 265 0.75 24.92 -17.29
N ARG A 266 1.40 25.27 -16.18
CA ARG A 266 1.62 26.68 -15.79
C ARG A 266 2.40 27.45 -16.85
N ALA A 267 3.46 26.86 -17.40
CA ALA A 267 4.22 27.49 -18.48
C ALA A 267 3.39 27.70 -19.77
N ALA A 268 2.39 26.85 -20.01
CA ALA A 268 1.46 26.96 -21.14
C ALA A 268 0.22 27.84 -20.86
N GLY A 269 0.07 28.39 -19.64
CA GLY A 269 -1.13 29.13 -19.24
C GLY A 269 -2.38 28.25 -19.02
N GLU A 270 -2.19 26.94 -18.89
CA GLU A 270 -3.26 25.98 -18.63
C GLU A 270 -3.54 25.85 -17.12
N PRO A 271 -4.79 25.52 -16.73
CA PRO A 271 -5.11 25.24 -15.34
C PRO A 271 -4.33 24.01 -14.83
N GLU A 272 -3.95 24.06 -13.56
CA GLU A 272 -3.28 22.94 -12.88
C GLU A 272 -4.17 21.70 -12.85
N LYS A 273 -3.56 20.54 -13.10
CA LYS A 273 -4.18 19.25 -12.88
C LYS A 273 -4.22 18.95 -11.38
N LEU A 274 -5.40 18.62 -10.87
CA LEU A 274 -5.57 18.13 -9.51
C LEU A 274 -5.25 16.62 -9.41
N PRO A 275 -4.89 16.11 -8.23
CA PRO A 275 -4.90 14.68 -7.97
C PRO A 275 -6.29 14.08 -8.22
N GLU A 276 -6.32 12.87 -8.79
CA GLU A 276 -7.55 12.18 -9.19
C GLU A 276 -7.62 10.78 -8.54
N GLU A 277 -8.82 10.37 -8.15
CA GLU A 277 -9.06 9.04 -7.63
C GLU A 277 -9.10 7.99 -8.76
N ASN A 278 -8.55 6.81 -8.50
CA ASN A 278 -8.87 5.60 -9.24
C ASN A 278 -10.19 4.98 -8.73
N TYR A 279 -10.59 3.84 -9.29
CA TYR A 279 -11.80 3.10 -8.89
C TYR A 279 -11.89 2.78 -7.38
N TYR A 280 -10.75 2.58 -6.69
CA TYR A 280 -10.71 2.44 -5.23
C TYR A 280 -11.11 3.73 -4.53
N GLY A 281 -10.40 4.81 -4.82
CA GLY A 281 -10.64 6.10 -4.20
C GLY A 281 -12.05 6.61 -4.48
N TRP A 282 -12.55 6.32 -5.69
CA TRP A 282 -13.90 6.67 -6.10
C TRP A 282 -14.95 6.02 -5.20
N LEU A 283 -14.83 4.71 -4.96
CA LEU A 283 -15.71 3.97 -4.06
C LEU A 283 -15.67 4.54 -2.64
N VAL A 284 -14.47 4.82 -2.13
CA VAL A 284 -14.29 5.32 -0.75
C VAL A 284 -14.99 6.66 -0.57
N ASN A 285 -14.86 7.57 -1.53
CA ASN A 285 -15.54 8.86 -1.51
C ASN A 285 -17.06 8.72 -1.66
N ASP A 286 -17.54 7.81 -2.52
CA ASP A 286 -18.97 7.52 -2.69
C ASP A 286 -19.59 6.98 -1.39
N LYS A 287 -18.86 6.10 -0.68
CA LYS A 287 -19.28 5.50 0.59
C LYS A 287 -18.91 6.30 1.83
N LEU A 288 -18.28 7.47 1.66
CA LEU A 288 -17.80 8.28 2.78
C LEU A 288 -18.89 8.64 3.80
N PRO A 289 -20.15 8.96 3.41
CA PRO A 289 -21.23 9.19 4.38
C PRO A 289 -21.52 7.96 5.26
N GLU A 290 -21.55 6.76 4.69
CA GLU A 290 -21.76 5.51 5.44
C GLU A 290 -20.58 5.23 6.39
N LEU A 291 -19.34 5.39 5.90
CA LEU A 291 -18.14 5.14 6.69
C LEU A 291 -17.98 6.12 7.85
N LYS A 292 -18.34 7.40 7.64
CA LYS A 292 -18.39 8.42 8.69
C LYS A 292 -19.35 8.07 9.81
N ALA A 293 -20.46 7.40 9.54
CA ALA A 293 -21.39 7.00 10.60
C ALA A 293 -20.79 5.99 11.60
N LEU A 294 -19.66 5.35 11.25
CA LEU A 294 -18.96 4.40 12.12
C LEU A 294 -17.89 5.07 13.01
N PHE A 295 -17.43 6.28 12.66
CA PHE A 295 -16.28 6.97 13.26
C PHE A 295 -16.61 8.40 13.72
#